data_AF-A0A0D1EGG2-F1
#
_entry.id   AF-A0A0D1EGG2-F1
#
_cell.length_a   1.000
_cell.length_b   1.000
_cell.length_c   1.000
_cell.angle_alpha   90.00
_cell.angle_beta   90.00
_cell.angle_gamma   90.00
#
_symmetry.space_group_name_H-M   'P 1'
#
loop_
_entity.id
_entity.type
_entity.pdbx_description
1 polymer ?
#
loop_
_entity_poly.entity_id
_entity_poly.type
_entity_poly.pdbx_seq_one_letter_code
_entity_poly.pdbx_strand_id
1 'polypeptide(L)'
;MITLNYLTDLSPDRRALFEDAARRWDAVVETGFDPLVFEGETLTGLRIDVSIEPIDGEAGVLGQAGPTVLRPGSELPATGIMAFDTADADALDEGGRLRDVILHEMAHVLGFGTLWSRQRLIDGSGGADPRFLGPNSAREWAALDPTGGPFVPIANTGGAGTREGHWRELIFGDELLTGFLSGIERPLSRLSVASFEDIGYEVDYSQADAYTLPSYRELVLMGITEAVRICDLCRMGRTEPVVAPG
;
A
#
# COMPACT_ATOMS: atom_id res chain seq x y z
N MET A 1 -9.82 -13.98 0.66
CA MET A 1 -10.66 -13.55 1.80
C MET A 1 -9.81 -12.84 2.84
N ILE A 2 -9.89 -11.52 2.90
CA ILE A 2 -9.34 -10.74 4.02
C ILE A 2 -10.31 -10.80 5.21
N THR A 3 -9.79 -11.04 6.41
CA THR A 3 -10.55 -10.96 7.67
C THR A 3 -9.99 -9.85 8.55
N LEU A 4 -10.90 -9.11 9.20
CA LEU A 4 -10.55 -7.96 10.05
C LEU A 4 -10.82 -8.30 11.50
N ASN A 5 -9.81 -8.14 12.35
CA ASN A 5 -9.90 -8.31 13.79
C ASN A 5 -9.69 -6.95 14.46
N TYR A 6 -10.76 -6.36 14.99
CA TYR A 6 -10.72 -5.04 15.61
C TYR A 6 -10.26 -5.14 17.07
N LEU A 7 -9.10 -4.56 17.37
CA LEU A 7 -8.51 -4.53 18.72
C LEU A 7 -9.06 -3.39 19.58
N THR A 8 -9.59 -2.33 18.95
CA THR A 8 -10.31 -1.25 19.61
C THR A 8 -11.75 -1.18 19.12
N ASP A 9 -12.64 -0.61 19.94
CA ASP A 9 -14.04 -0.45 19.54
C ASP A 9 -14.18 0.72 18.56
N LEU A 10 -14.58 0.40 17.33
CA LEU A 10 -14.82 1.37 16.26
C LEU A 10 -16.31 1.54 16.01
N SER A 11 -16.72 2.78 15.68
CA SER A 11 -18.09 3.06 15.25
C SER A 11 -18.47 2.21 14.02
N PRO A 12 -19.77 1.92 13.81
CA PRO A 12 -20.22 1.18 12.63
C PRO A 12 -19.75 1.81 11.31
N ASP A 13 -19.77 3.13 11.21
CA ASP A 13 -19.35 3.86 10.01
C ASP A 13 -17.85 3.67 9.73
N ARG A 14 -17.00 3.70 10.78
CA ARG A 14 -15.57 3.43 10.62
C ARG A 14 -15.30 1.98 10.22
N ARG A 15 -15.96 1.01 10.87
CA ARG A 15 -15.83 -0.41 10.49
C ARG A 15 -16.20 -0.61 9.01
N ALA A 16 -17.25 0.05 8.53
CA ALA A 16 -17.66 -0.04 7.14
C ALA A 16 -16.56 0.41 6.15
N LEU A 17 -15.75 1.43 6.49
CA LEU A 17 -14.62 1.86 5.65
C LEU A 17 -13.55 0.78 5.50
N PHE A 18 -13.18 0.11 6.59
CA PHE A 18 -12.22 -1.00 6.55
C PHE A 18 -12.78 -2.20 5.79
N GLU A 19 -14.05 -2.54 6.02
CA GLU A 19 -14.70 -3.63 5.31
C GLU A 19 -14.86 -3.35 3.81
N ASP A 20 -15.10 -2.10 3.41
CA ASP A 20 -15.11 -1.67 2.01
C ASP A 20 -13.72 -1.81 1.38
N ALA A 21 -12.67 -1.41 2.07
CA ALA A 21 -11.30 -1.58 1.59
C ALA A 21 -10.92 -3.07 1.45
N ALA A 22 -11.29 -3.90 2.43
CA ALA A 22 -11.07 -5.35 2.36
C ALA A 22 -11.80 -5.98 1.17
N ARG A 23 -13.07 -5.61 0.94
CA ARG A 23 -13.82 -6.05 -0.24
C ARG A 23 -13.18 -5.58 -1.55
N ARG A 24 -12.67 -4.34 -1.58
CA ARG A 24 -12.00 -3.79 -2.76
C ARG A 24 -10.75 -4.60 -3.09
N TRP A 25 -9.92 -4.90 -2.09
CA TRP A 25 -8.73 -5.72 -2.30
C TRP A 25 -9.06 -7.18 -2.64
N ASP A 26 -10.03 -7.82 -1.98
CA ASP A 26 -10.47 -9.18 -2.29
C ASP A 26 -10.98 -9.33 -3.74
N ALA A 27 -11.47 -8.25 -4.36
CA ALA A 27 -11.83 -8.26 -5.78
C ALA A 27 -10.60 -8.18 -6.70
N VAL A 28 -9.54 -7.49 -6.28
CA VAL A 28 -8.34 -7.20 -7.09
C VAL A 28 -7.30 -8.32 -6.98
N VAL A 29 -7.10 -8.88 -5.79
CA VAL A 29 -6.08 -9.89 -5.47
C VAL A 29 -6.75 -11.13 -4.89
N GLU A 30 -6.31 -12.32 -5.31
CA GLU A 30 -6.73 -13.56 -4.66
C GLU A 30 -6.05 -13.67 -3.29
N THR A 31 -6.84 -13.51 -2.24
CA THR A 31 -6.40 -13.54 -0.84
C THR A 31 -6.94 -14.76 -0.10
N GLY A 32 -7.58 -15.70 -0.82
CA GLY A 32 -7.88 -17.04 -0.35
C GLY A 32 -6.66 -17.93 -0.56
N PHE A 33 -6.26 -18.63 0.50
CA PHE A 33 -5.06 -19.45 0.48
C PHE A 33 -5.32 -20.81 1.13
N ASP A 34 -4.41 -21.75 0.88
CA ASP A 34 -4.38 -22.99 1.63
C ASP A 34 -4.35 -22.72 3.15
N PRO A 35 -5.09 -23.51 3.96
CA PRO A 35 -5.16 -23.30 5.40
C PRO A 35 -3.77 -23.33 6.06
N LEU A 36 -3.46 -22.29 6.83
CA LEU A 36 -2.26 -22.22 7.67
C LEU A 36 -2.68 -22.25 9.14
N VAL A 37 -2.10 -23.14 9.94
CA VAL A 37 -2.29 -23.11 11.40
C VAL A 37 -1.21 -22.23 12.01
N PHE A 38 -1.61 -21.12 12.64
CA PHE A 38 -0.71 -20.20 13.32
C PHE A 38 -1.30 -19.82 14.68
N GLU A 39 -0.50 -19.98 15.75
CA GLU A 39 -0.91 -19.70 17.14
C GLU A 39 -2.24 -20.36 17.58
N GLY A 40 -2.55 -21.53 17.01
CA GLY A 40 -3.78 -22.28 17.31
C GLY A 40 -5.01 -21.82 16.52
N GLU A 41 -4.89 -20.81 15.66
CA GLU A 41 -5.91 -20.38 14.71
C GLU A 41 -5.65 -21.00 13.32
N THR A 42 -6.72 -21.30 12.58
CA THR A 42 -6.63 -21.73 11.18
C THR A 42 -6.93 -20.55 10.25
N LEU A 43 -5.92 -20.10 9.51
CA LEU A 43 -5.98 -18.96 8.60
C LEU A 43 -6.11 -19.43 7.15
N THR A 44 -7.28 -19.22 6.54
CA THR A 44 -7.55 -19.50 5.11
C THR A 44 -7.39 -18.29 4.19
N GLY A 45 -6.91 -17.18 4.75
CA GLY A 45 -6.69 -15.91 4.04
C GLY A 45 -5.74 -15.01 4.83
N LEU A 46 -5.81 -13.70 4.58
CA LEU A 46 -5.08 -12.70 5.36
C LEU A 46 -5.95 -12.22 6.53
N ARG A 47 -5.43 -12.31 7.77
CA ARG A 47 -6.02 -11.63 8.94
C ARG A 47 -5.32 -10.29 9.17
N ILE A 48 -6.09 -9.21 9.32
CA ILE A 48 -5.55 -7.89 9.67
C ILE A 48 -6.07 -7.48 11.04
N ASP A 49 -5.15 -7.27 11.98
CA ASP A 49 -5.46 -6.72 13.29
C ASP A 49 -5.51 -5.18 13.18
N VAL A 50 -6.69 -4.61 13.43
CA VAL A 50 -6.99 -3.19 13.23
C VAL A 50 -7.12 -2.47 14.57
N SER A 51 -6.42 -1.34 14.72
CA SER A 51 -6.59 -0.43 15.86
C SER A 51 -6.65 1.04 15.44
N ILE A 52 -7.47 1.81 16.14
CA ILE A 52 -7.38 3.27 16.18
C ILE A 52 -7.23 3.64 17.64
N GLU A 53 -6.06 4.18 18.00
CA GLU A 53 -5.69 4.50 19.37
C GLU A 53 -4.78 5.73 19.43
N PRO A 54 -4.70 6.45 20.57
CA PRO A 54 -3.80 7.58 20.69
C PRO A 54 -2.34 7.14 20.59
N ILE A 55 -1.59 7.70 19.64
CA ILE A 55 -0.16 7.46 19.45
C ILE A 55 0.63 8.68 19.90
N ASP A 56 0.57 9.78 19.14
CA ASP A 56 1.29 11.02 19.44
C ASP A 56 0.53 12.31 19.10
N GLY A 57 -0.73 12.21 18.65
CA GLY A 57 -1.62 13.33 18.36
C GLY A 57 -1.45 13.89 16.95
N GLU A 58 -2.16 14.99 16.63
CA GLU A 58 -2.24 15.53 15.28
C GLU A 58 -0.86 15.82 14.66
N ALA A 59 -0.71 15.42 13.41
CA ALA A 59 0.49 15.68 12.63
C ALA A 59 1.77 15.06 13.25
N GLY A 60 1.61 13.97 14.01
CA GLY A 60 2.61 12.99 14.36
C GLY A 60 2.48 11.72 13.50
N VAL A 61 2.77 10.55 14.05
CA VAL A 61 2.64 9.25 13.37
C VAL A 61 1.21 8.96 12.96
N LEU A 62 0.96 8.97 11.64
CA LEU A 62 -0.35 8.60 11.07
C LEU A 62 -0.78 7.20 11.50
N GLY A 63 0.19 6.30 11.73
CA GLY A 63 -0.07 4.93 12.15
C GLY A 63 1.05 3.94 11.85
N GLN A 64 0.69 2.66 11.71
CA GLN A 64 1.56 1.61 11.22
C GLN A 64 0.76 0.57 10.43
N ALA A 65 1.26 0.17 9.26
CA ALA A 65 0.63 -0.89 8.47
C ALA A 65 1.69 -1.78 7.81
N GLY A 66 1.40 -3.08 7.78
CA GLY A 66 2.26 -4.05 7.11
C GLY A 66 2.03 -5.48 7.56
N PRO A 67 2.63 -6.45 6.85
CA PRO A 67 2.55 -7.85 7.21
C PRO A 67 3.33 -8.13 8.50
N THR A 68 2.81 -8.98 9.37
CA THR A 68 3.50 -9.42 10.60
C THR A 68 3.96 -10.87 10.50
N VAL A 69 3.20 -11.70 9.79
CA VAL A 69 3.54 -13.11 9.55
C VAL A 69 3.35 -13.43 8.08
N LEU A 70 4.33 -14.14 7.50
CA LEU A 70 4.29 -14.63 6.13
C LEU A 70 4.07 -16.14 6.09
N ARG A 71 3.38 -16.58 5.05
CA ARG A 71 3.15 -17.99 4.74
C ARG A 71 4.45 -18.66 4.29
N PRO A 72 4.76 -19.88 4.77
CA PRO A 72 5.94 -20.60 4.33
C PRO A 72 5.85 -20.92 2.83
N GLY A 73 6.96 -20.81 2.11
CA GLY A 73 7.04 -21.09 0.67
C GLY A 73 6.67 -19.89 -0.19
N SER A 74 5.41 -19.44 -0.17
CA SER A 74 4.98 -18.28 -0.98
C SER A 74 5.47 -16.94 -0.44
N GLU A 75 5.77 -16.87 0.87
CA GLU A 75 6.07 -15.63 1.59
C GLU A 75 4.99 -14.54 1.45
N LEU A 76 3.76 -14.93 1.09
CA LEU A 76 2.60 -14.03 1.10
C LEU A 76 2.11 -13.80 2.54
N PRO A 77 1.57 -12.62 2.87
CA PRO A 77 1.01 -12.31 4.19
C PRO A 77 -0.04 -13.33 4.68
N ALA A 78 0.16 -13.82 5.90
CA ALA A 78 -0.83 -14.58 6.67
C ALA A 78 -1.55 -13.69 7.68
N THR A 79 -0.80 -12.83 8.36
CA THR A 79 -1.32 -11.82 9.28
C THR A 79 -0.65 -10.48 9.04
N GLY A 80 -1.33 -9.40 9.41
CA GLY A 80 -0.76 -8.07 9.43
C GLY A 80 -1.45 -7.16 10.43
N ILE A 81 -0.94 -5.94 10.53
CA ILE A 81 -1.51 -4.91 11.40
C ILE A 81 -1.87 -3.69 10.58
N MET A 82 -2.88 -2.96 11.05
CA MET A 82 -3.22 -1.63 10.57
C MET A 82 -3.66 -0.78 11.77
N ALA A 83 -2.73 0.03 12.27
CA ALA A 83 -2.94 0.93 13.40
C ALA A 83 -2.98 2.38 12.89
N PHE A 84 -3.89 3.19 13.40
CA PHE A 84 -3.96 4.64 13.12
C PHE A 84 -3.98 5.45 14.42
N ASP A 85 -3.36 6.63 14.41
CA ASP A 85 -3.55 7.61 15.48
C ASP A 85 -4.98 8.15 15.44
N THR A 86 -5.63 8.25 16.61
CA THR A 86 -7.03 8.71 16.69
C THR A 86 -7.19 10.13 16.14
N ALA A 87 -6.27 11.05 16.43
CA ALA A 87 -6.42 12.44 16.02
C ALA A 87 -6.26 12.60 14.50
N ASP A 88 -5.28 11.89 13.92
CA ASP A 88 -5.10 11.87 12.46
C ASP A 88 -6.27 11.16 11.75
N ALA A 89 -6.80 10.06 12.32
CA ALA A 89 -7.97 9.38 11.78
C ALA A 89 -9.22 10.28 11.77
N ASP A 90 -9.47 11.02 12.85
CA ASP A 90 -10.59 11.98 12.94
C ASP A 90 -10.46 13.08 11.87
N ALA A 91 -9.27 13.67 11.71
CA ALA A 91 -9.02 14.71 10.71
C ALA A 91 -9.19 14.20 9.27
N LEU A 92 -8.76 12.96 8.99
CA LEU A 92 -8.94 12.32 7.67
C LEU A 92 -10.41 12.00 7.39
N ASP A 93 -11.18 11.63 8.42
CA ASP A 93 -12.61 11.35 8.32
C ASP A 93 -13.37 12.63 7.98
N GLU A 94 -13.11 13.72 8.71
CA GLU A 94 -13.67 15.05 8.45
C GLU A 94 -13.29 15.59 7.05
N GLY A 95 -12.07 15.29 6.60
CA GLY A 95 -11.58 15.63 5.27
C GLY A 95 -12.06 14.70 4.15
N GLY A 96 -12.77 13.62 4.45
CA GLY A 96 -13.24 12.64 3.47
C GLY A 96 -12.12 11.82 2.80
N ARG A 97 -10.94 11.74 3.43
CA ARG A 97 -9.74 11.05 2.90
C ARG A 97 -9.43 9.73 3.58
N LEU A 98 -10.07 9.44 4.72
CA LEU A 98 -9.79 8.23 5.51
C LEU A 98 -9.98 6.94 4.70
N ARG A 99 -10.97 6.89 3.80
CA ARG A 99 -11.19 5.73 2.93
C ARG A 99 -9.99 5.43 2.02
N ASP A 100 -9.43 6.46 1.39
CA ASP A 100 -8.28 6.30 0.49
C ASP A 100 -7.06 5.82 1.27
N VAL A 101 -6.86 6.38 2.47
CA VAL A 101 -5.78 5.97 3.38
C VAL A 101 -5.94 4.52 3.80
N ILE A 102 -7.11 4.10 4.27
CA ILE A 102 -7.34 2.69 4.66
C ILE A 102 -7.08 1.75 3.48
N LEU A 103 -7.54 2.10 2.27
CA LEU A 103 -7.29 1.31 1.08
C LEU A 103 -5.79 1.22 0.75
N HIS A 104 -5.08 2.34 0.87
CA HIS A 104 -3.63 2.43 0.69
C HIS A 104 -2.86 1.58 1.71
N GLU A 105 -3.16 1.72 3.00
CA GLU A 105 -2.45 1.01 4.06
C GLU A 105 -2.71 -0.50 4.00
N MET A 106 -3.91 -0.92 3.57
CA MET A 106 -4.20 -2.33 3.33
C MET A 106 -3.33 -2.91 2.19
N ALA A 107 -2.95 -2.11 1.19
CA ALA A 107 -2.00 -2.49 0.15
C ALA A 107 -0.63 -2.86 0.75
N HIS A 108 -0.16 -2.07 1.73
CA HIS A 108 1.08 -2.34 2.44
C HIS A 108 1.02 -3.62 3.26
N VAL A 109 -0.13 -3.92 3.87
CA VAL A 109 -0.35 -5.20 4.58
C VAL A 109 -0.28 -6.38 3.60
N LEU A 110 -0.85 -6.22 2.41
CA LEU A 110 -0.79 -7.20 1.32
C LEU A 110 0.61 -7.33 0.69
N GLY A 111 1.57 -6.49 1.05
CA GLY A 111 2.96 -6.64 0.64
C GLY A 111 3.47 -5.59 -0.35
N PHE A 112 2.60 -4.67 -0.80
CA PHE A 112 3.02 -3.57 -1.66
C PHE A 112 4.06 -2.71 -0.95
N GLY A 113 5.23 -2.53 -1.55
CA GLY A 113 6.33 -1.74 -0.97
C GLY A 113 7.03 -2.39 0.24
N THR A 114 6.33 -3.19 1.03
CA THR A 114 6.84 -3.83 2.25
C THR A 114 7.58 -5.14 1.94
N LEU A 115 7.22 -5.86 0.87
CA LEU A 115 7.89 -7.10 0.46
C LEU A 115 8.90 -6.93 -0.69
N TRP A 116 8.93 -5.78 -1.36
CA TRP A 116 9.76 -5.57 -2.55
C TRP A 116 11.26 -5.81 -2.29
N SER A 117 11.80 -5.24 -1.22
CA SER A 117 13.22 -5.44 -0.85
C SER A 117 13.49 -6.90 -0.47
N ARG A 118 12.59 -7.52 0.30
CA ARG A 118 12.66 -8.92 0.71
C ARG A 118 12.74 -9.86 -0.50
N GLN A 119 11.94 -9.58 -1.53
CA GLN A 119 11.90 -10.36 -2.76
C GLN A 119 12.92 -9.91 -3.82
N ARG A 120 13.80 -8.96 -3.50
CA ARG A 120 14.84 -8.42 -4.39
C ARG A 120 14.29 -7.81 -5.69
N LEU A 121 13.14 -7.15 -5.59
CA LEU A 121 12.47 -6.47 -6.70
C LEU A 121 12.88 -4.99 -6.83
N ILE A 122 13.95 -4.55 -6.15
CA ILE A 122 14.41 -3.16 -6.19
C ILE A 122 15.84 -3.11 -6.72
N ASP A 123 16.06 -2.31 -7.77
CA ASP A 123 17.39 -1.87 -8.21
C ASP A 123 17.66 -0.44 -7.76
N GLY A 124 18.93 -0.09 -7.56
CA GLY A 124 19.34 1.25 -7.13
C GLY A 124 18.89 1.62 -5.72
N SER A 125 18.62 0.64 -4.85
CA SER A 125 18.24 0.88 -3.45
C SER A 125 19.30 1.74 -2.74
N GLY A 126 18.85 2.66 -1.90
CA GLY A 126 19.67 3.70 -1.27
C GLY A 126 20.09 4.86 -2.20
N GLY A 127 19.90 4.72 -3.51
CA GLY A 127 20.33 5.69 -4.51
C GLY A 127 19.34 6.81 -4.82
N ALA A 128 19.74 7.66 -5.77
CA ALA A 128 18.92 8.77 -6.27
C ALA A 128 17.81 8.33 -7.24
N ASP A 129 17.93 7.14 -7.83
CA ASP A 129 16.96 6.61 -8.80
C ASP A 129 16.68 5.11 -8.56
N PRO A 130 16.09 4.74 -7.40
CA PRO A 130 15.61 3.39 -7.18
C PRO A 130 14.47 3.05 -8.13
N ARG A 131 14.41 1.80 -8.54
CA ARG A 131 13.48 1.28 -9.55
C ARG A 131 12.91 -0.08 -9.14
N PHE A 132 11.66 -0.33 -9.48
CA PHE A 132 11.01 -1.63 -9.32
C PHE A 132 11.28 -2.53 -10.53
N LEU A 133 11.60 -3.80 -10.26
CA LEU A 133 12.07 -4.79 -11.22
C LEU A 133 11.01 -5.82 -11.65
N GLY A 134 9.78 -5.68 -11.18
CA GLY A 134 8.69 -6.59 -11.51
C GLY A 134 8.36 -6.58 -13.02
N PRO A 135 8.39 -7.73 -13.71
CA PRO A 135 8.14 -7.79 -15.16
C PRO A 135 6.68 -7.44 -15.54
N ASN A 136 5.71 -7.72 -14.68
CA ASN A 136 4.31 -7.38 -14.96
C ASN A 136 4.10 -5.86 -14.80
N SER A 137 4.65 -5.25 -13.75
CA SER A 137 4.67 -3.79 -13.59
C SER A 137 5.44 -3.11 -14.73
N ALA A 138 6.54 -3.69 -15.21
CA ALA A 138 7.27 -3.17 -16.37
C ALA A 138 6.41 -3.17 -17.65
N ARG A 139 5.57 -4.19 -17.86
CA ARG A 139 4.61 -4.25 -18.97
C ARG A 139 3.58 -3.13 -18.89
N GLU A 140 2.96 -2.94 -17.72
CA GLU A 140 1.95 -1.88 -17.54
C GLU A 140 2.60 -0.48 -17.60
N TRP A 141 3.83 -0.33 -17.11
CA TRP A 141 4.62 0.91 -17.25
C TRP A 141 4.88 1.25 -18.72
N ALA A 142 5.27 0.30 -19.56
CA ALA A 142 5.49 0.53 -20.98
C ALA A 142 4.21 0.96 -21.73
N ALA A 143 3.02 0.64 -21.22
CA ALA A 143 1.76 1.14 -21.75
C ALA A 143 1.47 2.59 -21.34
N LEU A 144 1.92 3.00 -20.14
CA LEU A 144 1.77 4.36 -19.61
C LEU A 144 2.82 5.32 -20.20
N ASP A 145 4.08 4.90 -20.26
CA ASP A 145 5.19 5.63 -20.87
C ASP A 145 6.03 4.71 -21.77
N PRO A 146 5.70 4.62 -23.07
CA PRO A 146 6.46 3.82 -24.04
C PRO A 146 7.93 4.23 -24.19
N THR A 147 8.32 5.40 -23.69
CA THR A 147 9.68 5.93 -23.77
C THR A 147 10.45 5.88 -22.43
N GLY A 148 9.77 5.50 -21.35
CA GLY A 148 10.27 5.52 -19.97
C GLY A 148 11.24 4.39 -19.62
N GLY A 149 11.53 3.50 -20.56
CA GLY A 149 12.39 2.33 -20.35
C GLY A 149 11.69 1.18 -19.62
N PRO A 150 12.43 0.11 -19.27
CA PRO A 150 11.83 -1.15 -18.82
C PRO A 150 11.57 -1.23 -17.31
N PHE A 151 11.82 -0.17 -16.54
CA PHE A 151 11.75 -0.21 -15.08
C PHE A 151 10.89 0.91 -14.53
N VAL A 152 10.15 0.61 -13.46
CA VAL A 152 9.17 1.52 -12.88
C VAL A 152 9.84 2.40 -11.82
N PRO A 153 9.76 3.74 -11.91
CA PRO A 153 10.33 4.62 -10.90
C PRO A 153 9.63 4.47 -9.54
N ILE A 154 10.38 4.18 -8.49
CA ILE A 154 9.83 4.17 -7.11
C ILE A 154 10.28 5.41 -6.34
N ALA A 155 9.60 5.68 -5.22
CA ALA A 155 9.87 6.81 -4.36
C ALA A 155 11.33 6.82 -3.91
N ASN A 156 12.04 7.89 -4.26
CA ASN A 156 13.45 8.12 -3.97
C ASN A 156 13.68 9.15 -2.86
N THR A 157 12.60 9.79 -2.41
CA THR A 157 12.53 10.78 -1.33
C THR A 157 11.59 10.31 -0.22
N GLY A 158 11.45 11.11 0.84
CA GLY A 158 10.71 10.76 2.04
C GLY A 158 11.53 9.97 3.06
N GLY A 159 10.92 9.65 4.20
CA GLY A 159 11.51 8.84 5.27
C GLY A 159 11.47 7.34 4.97
N ALA A 160 11.85 6.52 5.96
CA ALA A 160 11.84 5.06 5.84
C ALA A 160 10.43 4.48 5.56
N GLY A 161 9.37 5.16 5.99
CA GLY A 161 7.99 4.81 5.65
C GLY A 161 7.74 4.85 4.14
N THR A 162 8.31 5.83 3.43
CA THR A 162 7.93 6.08 2.03
C THR A 162 8.93 5.70 0.99
N ARG A 163 10.21 6.03 1.22
CA ARG A 163 11.26 5.74 0.25
C ARG A 163 11.25 4.24 -0.04
N GLU A 164 11.28 3.89 -1.32
CA GLU A 164 11.29 2.50 -1.81
C GLU A 164 10.07 1.64 -1.39
N GLY A 165 9.01 2.24 -0.86
CA GLY A 165 7.75 1.55 -0.55
C GLY A 165 6.55 2.02 -1.37
N HIS A 166 6.77 3.00 -2.24
CA HIS A 166 5.71 3.67 -2.99
C HIS A 166 6.14 3.93 -4.42
N TRP A 167 5.16 4.19 -5.27
CA TRP A 167 5.43 4.82 -6.56
C TRP A 167 5.99 6.23 -6.41
N ARG A 168 6.82 6.65 -7.37
CA ARG A 168 7.42 7.98 -7.37
C ARG A 168 6.35 9.05 -7.64
N GLU A 169 5.95 9.78 -6.62
CA GLU A 169 4.94 10.86 -6.68
C GLU A 169 5.13 11.82 -7.88
N LEU A 170 6.37 12.26 -8.16
CA LEU A 170 6.66 13.17 -9.28
C LEU A 170 6.40 12.58 -10.68
N ILE A 171 6.17 11.28 -10.78
CA ILE A 171 5.83 10.58 -12.01
C ILE A 171 4.36 10.20 -12.00
N PHE A 172 3.87 9.71 -10.86
CA PHE A 172 2.56 9.06 -10.78
C PHE A 172 1.45 9.95 -10.17
N GLY A 173 1.79 11.08 -9.57
CA GLY A 173 0.84 12.06 -9.04
C GLY A 173 -0.17 11.46 -8.08
N ASP A 174 -1.44 11.48 -8.46
CA ASP A 174 -2.58 11.07 -7.65
C ASP A 174 -2.84 9.57 -7.62
N GLU A 175 -1.99 8.73 -8.22
CA GLU A 175 -2.13 7.26 -8.13
C GLU A 175 -2.17 6.79 -6.68
N LEU A 176 -3.08 5.86 -6.35
CA LEU A 176 -3.40 5.46 -4.98
C LEU A 176 -2.17 5.10 -4.13
N LEU A 177 -1.16 4.46 -4.68
CA LEU A 177 0.00 3.90 -3.97
C LEU A 177 1.27 4.77 -4.09
N THR A 178 1.09 6.05 -4.38
CA THR A 178 2.12 7.06 -4.09
C THR A 178 2.10 7.46 -2.61
N GLY A 179 3.25 7.91 -2.08
CA GLY A 179 3.41 8.18 -0.65
C GLY A 179 2.82 9.48 -0.12
N PHE A 180 1.99 10.18 -0.90
CA PHE A 180 1.39 11.44 -0.52
C PHE A 180 -0.09 11.46 -0.91
N LEU A 181 -0.92 12.13 -0.10
CA LEU A 181 -2.35 12.28 -0.34
C LEU A 181 -2.66 13.38 -1.37
N SER A 182 -2.18 13.20 -2.59
CA SER A 182 -2.36 14.13 -3.71
C SER A 182 -3.60 13.84 -4.54
N GLY A 183 -4.15 14.87 -5.18
CA GLY A 183 -5.32 14.74 -6.06
C GLY A 183 -6.65 14.76 -5.33
N ILE A 184 -7.74 14.82 -6.11
CA ILE A 184 -9.12 14.70 -5.60
C ILE A 184 -9.57 13.24 -5.62
N GLU A 185 -9.18 12.51 -6.67
CA GLU A 185 -9.39 11.08 -6.81
C GLU A 185 -8.05 10.35 -6.60
N ARG A 186 -8.11 9.09 -6.16
CA ARG A 186 -6.94 8.24 -5.91
C ARG A 186 -7.09 6.90 -6.65
N PRO A 187 -6.91 6.87 -7.99
CA PRO A 187 -7.13 5.66 -8.78
C PRO A 187 -6.13 4.56 -8.41
N LEU A 188 -6.63 3.33 -8.23
CA LEU A 188 -5.81 2.13 -8.18
C LEU A 188 -5.49 1.67 -9.61
N SER A 189 -4.30 2.00 -10.09
CA SER A 189 -3.92 1.74 -11.48
C SER A 189 -3.63 0.26 -11.77
N ARG A 190 -3.68 -0.12 -13.05
CA ARG A 190 -3.19 -1.43 -13.52
C ARG A 190 -1.73 -1.68 -13.16
N LEU A 191 -0.91 -0.63 -13.09
CA LEU A 191 0.49 -0.72 -12.67
C LEU A 191 0.62 -1.22 -11.23
N SER A 192 -0.20 -0.68 -10.33
CA SER A 192 -0.28 -1.11 -8.92
C SER A 192 -0.75 -2.56 -8.81
N VAL A 193 -1.82 -2.93 -9.53
CA VAL A 193 -2.30 -4.32 -9.60
C VAL A 193 -1.19 -5.28 -10.06
N ALA A 194 -0.41 -4.89 -11.07
CA ALA A 194 0.69 -5.71 -11.56
C ALA A 194 1.80 -5.97 -10.54
N SER A 195 2.04 -5.03 -9.63
CA SER A 195 3.06 -5.24 -8.60
C SER A 195 2.68 -6.35 -7.61
N PHE A 196 1.37 -6.61 -7.43
CA PHE A 196 0.90 -7.74 -6.62
C PHE A 196 1.15 -9.07 -7.34
N GLU A 197 0.96 -9.11 -8.67
CA GLU A 197 1.34 -10.27 -9.48
C GLU A 197 2.85 -10.54 -9.38
N ASP A 198 3.67 -9.47 -9.44
CA ASP A 198 5.12 -9.57 -9.34
C ASP A 198 5.63 -10.05 -7.97
N ILE A 199 4.84 -9.91 -6.90
CA ILE A 199 5.17 -10.48 -5.58
C ILE A 199 4.53 -11.85 -5.31
N GLY A 200 3.77 -12.39 -6.27
CA GLY A 200 3.26 -13.76 -6.26
C GLY A 200 1.75 -13.94 -6.05
N TYR A 201 0.95 -12.87 -6.10
CA TYR A 201 -0.52 -12.99 -6.10
C TYR A 201 -1.08 -13.37 -7.47
N GLU A 202 -2.22 -14.04 -7.48
CA GLU A 202 -3.13 -14.00 -8.64
C GLU A 202 -3.96 -12.71 -8.56
N VAL A 203 -4.15 -12.02 -9.70
CA VAL A 203 -4.76 -10.69 -9.74
C VAL A 203 -5.82 -10.56 -10.83
N ASP A 204 -6.84 -9.73 -10.59
CA ASP A 204 -7.83 -9.31 -11.59
C ASP A 204 -7.60 -7.87 -12.04
N TYR A 205 -6.92 -7.73 -13.17
CA TYR A 205 -6.66 -6.45 -13.83
C TYR A 205 -7.92 -5.69 -14.29
N SER A 206 -9.07 -6.34 -14.41
CA SER A 206 -10.33 -5.67 -14.78
C SER A 206 -10.89 -4.83 -13.64
N GLN A 207 -10.44 -5.07 -12.41
CA GLN A 207 -10.79 -4.27 -11.24
C GLN A 207 -9.99 -2.98 -11.14
N ALA A 208 -8.92 -2.78 -11.93
CA ALA A 208 -8.15 -1.55 -11.88
C ALA A 208 -8.97 -0.33 -12.33
N ASP A 209 -8.73 0.81 -11.70
CA ASP A 209 -9.32 2.08 -12.09
C ASP A 209 -8.65 2.63 -13.36
N ALA A 210 -9.40 3.45 -14.10
CA ALA A 210 -8.83 4.17 -15.22
C ALA A 210 -7.75 5.14 -14.72
N TYR A 211 -6.57 5.09 -15.34
CA TYR A 211 -5.43 5.90 -14.93
C TYR A 211 -4.55 6.24 -16.13
N THR A 212 -4.02 7.47 -16.13
CA THR A 212 -3.04 7.97 -17.10
C THR A 212 -2.00 8.79 -16.35
N LEU A 213 -0.77 8.85 -16.86
CA LEU A 213 0.25 9.69 -16.24
C LEU A 213 -0.17 11.16 -16.28
N PRO A 214 -0.03 11.90 -15.16
CA PRO A 214 -0.30 13.32 -15.14
C PRO A 214 0.73 14.07 -15.98
N SER A 215 0.28 15.09 -16.69
CA SER A 215 1.16 16.11 -17.25
C SER A 215 1.85 16.90 -16.14
N TYR A 216 2.96 17.56 -16.48
CA TYR A 216 3.63 18.47 -15.55
C TYR A 216 2.69 19.55 -15.00
N ARG A 217 1.76 20.05 -15.82
CA ARG A 217 0.78 21.05 -15.38
C ARG A 217 -0.18 20.47 -14.34
N GLU A 218 -0.64 19.23 -14.53
CA GLU A 218 -1.53 18.56 -13.58
C GLU A 218 -0.82 18.32 -12.24
N LEU A 219 0.44 17.87 -12.26
CA LEU A 219 1.26 17.77 -11.06
C LEU A 219 1.34 19.10 -10.31
N VAL A 220 1.62 20.21 -11.01
CA VAL A 220 1.64 21.55 -10.39
C VAL A 220 0.27 21.96 -9.83
N LEU A 221 -0.84 21.63 -10.49
CA LEU A 221 -2.18 21.91 -9.99
C LEU A 221 -2.54 21.07 -8.75
N MET A 222 -2.02 19.85 -8.65
CA MET A 222 -2.05 19.02 -7.43
C MET A 222 -1.09 19.54 -6.34
N GLY A 223 -0.36 20.60 -6.65
CA GLY A 223 0.65 21.19 -5.80
C GLY A 223 2.00 20.49 -5.88
N ILE A 224 2.17 19.38 -6.60
CA ILE A 224 3.38 18.55 -6.70
C ILE A 224 4.45 19.22 -7.59
N THR A 225 5.30 20.04 -6.98
CA THR A 225 6.29 20.88 -7.70
C THR A 225 7.75 20.51 -7.46
N GLU A 226 8.04 19.67 -6.47
CA GLU A 226 9.41 19.27 -6.10
C GLU A 226 9.45 17.89 -5.44
N ALA A 227 10.60 17.22 -5.52
CA ALA A 227 10.79 15.85 -5.03
C ALA A 227 10.76 15.76 -3.50
N VAL A 228 11.07 16.87 -2.82
CA VAL A 228 11.18 16.92 -1.37
C VAL A 228 9.91 17.53 -0.81
N ARG A 229 8.91 16.68 -0.54
CA ARG A 229 7.80 17.02 0.35
C ARG A 229 8.02 16.33 1.69
N ILE A 230 7.66 17.01 2.78
CA ILE A 230 7.30 16.30 4.00
C ILE A 230 6.06 15.50 3.64
N CYS A 231 6.09 14.24 4.02
CA CYS A 231 5.28 13.20 3.43
C CYS A 231 4.28 12.76 4.48
N ASP A 232 3.00 12.97 4.18
CA ASP A 232 1.93 12.80 5.14
C ASP A 232 1.80 11.32 5.55
N LEU A 233 2.05 10.38 4.62
CA LEU A 233 2.06 8.93 4.87
C LEU A 233 3.43 8.41 5.37
N CYS A 234 4.52 9.19 5.32
CA CYS A 234 5.87 8.76 5.71
C CYS A 234 6.03 8.41 7.17
N ARG A 235 5.03 8.76 7.97
CA ARG A 235 5.03 8.51 9.39
C ARG A 235 4.43 7.15 9.73
N MET A 236 3.94 6.42 8.73
CA MET A 236 3.62 5.01 8.86
C MET A 236 4.89 4.18 9.11
N GLY A 237 4.91 3.45 10.22
CA GLY A 237 5.94 2.44 10.48
C GLY A 237 5.84 1.28 9.50
N ARG A 238 6.97 0.62 9.20
CA ARG A 238 6.96 -0.70 8.55
C ARG A 238 7.13 -1.78 9.61
N THR A 239 6.37 -2.85 9.48
CA THR A 239 6.58 -4.07 10.24
C THR A 239 7.80 -4.83 9.73
N GLU A 240 8.43 -5.62 10.60
CA GLU A 240 9.41 -6.63 10.20
C GLU A 240 8.76 -8.01 10.31
N PRO A 241 8.23 -8.58 9.21
CA PRO A 241 7.49 -9.83 9.28
C PRO A 241 8.40 -11.03 9.54
N VAL A 242 7.85 -12.03 10.25
CA VAL A 242 8.45 -13.36 10.41
C VAL A 242 7.76 -14.39 9.51
N VAL A 243 8.46 -15.45 9.11
CA VAL A 243 7.84 -16.56 8.37
C VAL A 243 7.28 -17.56 9.38
N ALA A 244 6.03 -17.98 9.21
CA ALA A 244 5.42 -18.99 10.06
C ALA A 244 6.21 -20.32 9.98
N PRO A 245 6.33 -21.07 11.10
CA PRO A 245 6.92 -22.39 11.06
C PRO A 245 6.12 -23.31 10.12
N GLY A 246 6.85 -24.10 9.31
CA GLY A 246 6.28 -25.08 8.39
C GLY A 246 5.95 -26.41 9.05
#